data_AF-A0A918YQA9-F1
#
_entry.id   AF-A0A918YQA9-F1
#
_cell.length_a   1.000
_cell.length_b   1.000
_cell.length_c   1.000
_cell.angle_alpha   90.00
_cell.angle_beta   90.00
_cell.angle_gamma   90.00
#
_symmetry.space_group_name_H-M   'P 1'
#
loop_
_entity.id
_entity.type
_entity.pdbx_description
1 polymer ?
#
loop_
_entity_poly.entity_id
_entity_poly.type
_entity_poly.pdbx_seq_one_letter_code
_entity_poly.pdbx_strand_id
1 'polypeptide(L)'
;MNSADPTLNRKLLVLTLGGTIAMTHTGASVSGVVPNLTGADLVAAVPGLREVAEIVVEDFRQMPGASLTINDIVSLVQRLAQADHEGFHGVVVTQGTDTLEETAYLTDLYYQGSAPVVFTGAMRTAAAAGADGPANLLASAQTAVASEVRGMGVLVVLSDEIHAARHVRKMHTTSTGAFASPQTGPVGYVEEGNPHVRGILAPVPPVPRPSSQLPRVELVTATLGSDGLLLDGLEDKLDGLVIAAFGVGHVPESWCARLEALADRMPVVLASRIGAGPILNSTYAFPGSESDLRSRGLIGAGTLDPYKARLLLGALLAAGSSRSEIAKAFRERH
;
A
#
# COMPACT_ATOMS: atom_id res chain seq x y z
N MET A 1 -21.27 -33.98 -25.68
CA MET A 1 -21.48 -32.65 -25.08
C MET A 1 -20.21 -32.33 -24.29
N ASN A 2 -19.34 -31.50 -24.86
CA ASN A 2 -18.09 -31.10 -24.22
C ASN A 2 -18.43 -30.21 -23.03
N SER A 3 -18.28 -30.72 -21.81
CA SER A 3 -18.12 -29.86 -20.64
C SER A 3 -16.73 -29.23 -20.75
N ALA A 4 -16.68 -28.00 -21.25
CA ALA A 4 -15.47 -27.18 -21.13
C ALA A 4 -15.09 -27.13 -19.64
N ASP A 5 -13.83 -27.39 -19.34
CA ASP A 5 -13.28 -27.25 -18.00
C ASP A 5 -13.54 -25.79 -17.52
N PRO A 6 -14.29 -25.57 -16.43
CA PRO A 6 -14.66 -24.23 -15.99
C PRO A 6 -13.46 -23.34 -15.61
N THR A 7 -12.25 -23.89 -15.52
CA THR A 7 -10.99 -23.15 -15.33
C THR A 7 -10.55 -22.38 -16.59
N LEU A 8 -10.87 -22.88 -17.79
CA LEU A 8 -10.42 -22.30 -19.07
C LEU A 8 -11.14 -21.02 -19.52
N ASN A 9 -12.13 -20.53 -18.76
CA ASN A 9 -12.86 -19.31 -19.10
C ASN A 9 -12.48 -18.10 -18.23
N ARG A 10 -11.50 -18.27 -17.32
CA ARG A 10 -11.00 -17.19 -16.45
C ARG A 10 -9.87 -16.47 -17.15
N LYS A 11 -9.95 -15.14 -17.21
CA LYS A 11 -8.91 -14.28 -17.78
C LYS A 11 -8.27 -13.44 -16.68
N LEU A 12 -6.96 -13.56 -16.52
CA LEU A 12 -6.19 -12.84 -15.50
C LEU A 12 -5.20 -11.89 -16.16
N LEU A 13 -5.20 -10.63 -15.72
CA LEU A 13 -4.20 -9.65 -16.15
C LEU A 13 -3.03 -9.64 -15.17
N VAL A 14 -1.81 -9.74 -15.68
CA VAL A 14 -0.57 -9.51 -14.91
C VAL A 14 0.04 -8.20 -15.38
N LEU A 15 0.02 -7.19 -14.52
CA LEU A 15 0.68 -5.90 -14.73
C LEU A 15 2.04 -5.90 -14.04
N THR A 16 3.11 -5.52 -14.74
CA THR A 16 4.43 -5.35 -14.12
C THR A 16 4.76 -3.87 -13.95
N LEU A 17 5.25 -3.51 -12.76
CA LEU A 17 5.81 -2.18 -12.45
C LEU A 17 7.35 -2.19 -12.42
N GLY A 18 7.95 -3.39 -12.52
CA GLY A 18 9.38 -3.64 -12.35
C GLY A 18 9.73 -4.14 -10.94
N GLY A 19 10.97 -3.88 -10.51
CA GLY A 19 11.48 -4.28 -9.20
C GLY A 19 12.16 -5.65 -9.14
N THR A 20 12.52 -6.09 -7.93
CA THR A 20 13.40 -7.25 -7.65
C THR A 20 12.98 -8.55 -8.33
N ILE A 21 11.67 -8.78 -8.48
CA ILE A 21 11.12 -9.97 -9.15
C ILE A 21 11.58 -10.08 -10.61
N ALA A 22 11.85 -8.94 -11.26
CA ALA A 22 12.31 -8.84 -12.65
C ALA A 22 13.82 -8.58 -12.78
N MET A 23 14.58 -8.61 -11.67
CA MET A 23 16.01 -8.32 -11.66
C MET A 23 16.86 -9.59 -11.79
N THR A 24 17.83 -9.58 -12.72
CA THR A 24 18.83 -10.64 -12.89
C THR A 24 20.23 -10.05 -13.00
N HIS A 25 21.26 -10.90 -12.84
CA HIS A 25 22.63 -10.51 -13.15
C HIS A 25 22.83 -10.33 -14.65
N THR A 26 23.51 -9.25 -15.06
CA THR A 26 23.93 -9.03 -16.45
C THR A 26 25.42 -9.26 -16.59
N GLY A 27 25.81 -10.48 -16.95
CA GLY A 27 27.17 -10.82 -17.40
C GLY A 27 28.31 -10.49 -16.41
N ALA A 28 29.54 -10.80 -16.82
CA ALA A 28 30.73 -10.72 -15.97
C ALA A 28 31.25 -9.28 -15.70
N SER A 29 30.63 -8.25 -16.27
CA SER A 29 31.17 -6.88 -16.29
C SER A 29 30.42 -5.85 -15.41
N VAL A 30 29.26 -6.18 -14.84
CA VAL A 30 28.50 -5.29 -13.95
C VAL A 30 28.33 -5.96 -12.59
N SER A 31 28.85 -5.35 -11.52
CA SER A 31 28.57 -5.83 -10.16
C SER A 31 27.15 -5.42 -9.74
N GLY A 32 26.22 -6.38 -9.75
CA GLY A 32 24.84 -6.16 -9.33
C GLY A 32 23.81 -6.91 -10.16
N VAL A 33 22.54 -6.64 -9.89
CA VAL A 33 21.40 -7.09 -10.72
C VAL A 33 20.73 -5.88 -11.34
N VAL A 34 20.25 -6.01 -12.57
CA VAL A 34 19.47 -4.96 -13.26
C VAL A 34 18.13 -5.54 -13.72
N PRO A 35 17.09 -4.71 -13.90
CA PRO A 35 15.83 -5.16 -14.50
C PRO A 35 16.13 -5.73 -15.89
N ASN A 36 15.80 -7.00 -16.10
CA ASN A 36 16.13 -7.71 -17.35
C ASN A 36 15.07 -8.72 -17.77
N LEU A 37 14.12 -9.05 -16.89
CA LEU A 37 12.99 -9.92 -17.23
C LEU A 37 11.79 -9.07 -17.62
N THR A 38 11.18 -9.40 -18.74
CA THR A 38 9.84 -8.90 -19.10
C THR A 38 8.78 -9.61 -18.25
N GLY A 39 7.57 -9.07 -18.19
CA GLY A 39 6.46 -9.77 -17.55
C GLY A 39 6.20 -11.15 -18.18
N ALA A 40 6.40 -11.28 -19.49
CA ALA A 40 6.25 -12.56 -20.18
C ALA A 40 7.26 -13.60 -19.67
N ASP A 41 8.50 -13.18 -19.38
CA ASP A 41 9.52 -14.03 -18.79
C ASP A 41 9.14 -14.46 -17.37
N LEU A 42 8.60 -13.53 -16.56
CA LEU A 42 8.10 -13.85 -15.21
C LEU A 42 7.02 -14.93 -15.27
N VAL A 43 6.01 -14.75 -16.13
CA VAL A 43 4.91 -15.71 -16.28
C VAL A 43 5.39 -17.05 -16.82
N ALA A 44 6.34 -17.05 -17.76
CA ALA A 44 6.91 -18.28 -18.31
C ALA A 44 7.72 -19.09 -17.27
N ALA A 45 8.31 -18.42 -16.28
CA ALA A 45 9.13 -19.04 -15.26
C ALA A 45 8.32 -19.70 -14.12
N VAL A 46 6.99 -19.56 -14.08
CA VAL A 46 6.15 -20.10 -13.00
C VAL A 46 5.37 -21.34 -13.45
N PRO A 47 5.74 -22.55 -12.99
CA PRO A 47 4.96 -23.75 -13.22
C PRO A 47 3.55 -23.63 -12.64
N GLY A 48 2.54 -24.17 -13.33
CA GLY A 48 1.14 -24.15 -12.88
C GLY A 48 0.40 -22.82 -13.10
N LEU A 49 1.08 -21.71 -13.42
CA LEU A 49 0.41 -20.40 -13.53
C LEU A 49 -0.64 -20.36 -14.66
N ARG A 50 -0.37 -21.00 -15.80
CA ARG A 50 -1.32 -21.09 -16.93
C ARG A 50 -2.47 -22.06 -16.68
N GLU A 51 -2.41 -22.87 -15.64
CA GLU A 51 -3.50 -23.76 -15.22
C GLU A 51 -4.54 -22.98 -14.38
N VAL A 52 -4.16 -21.83 -13.81
CA VAL A 52 -5.05 -20.99 -13.00
C VAL A 52 -6.06 -20.23 -13.88
N ALA A 53 -5.60 -19.67 -15.00
CA ALA A 53 -6.37 -18.82 -15.91
C ALA A 53 -5.65 -18.59 -17.24
N GLU A 54 -6.37 -18.07 -18.24
CA GLU A 54 -5.77 -17.41 -19.40
C GLU A 54 -5.02 -16.15 -18.94
N ILE A 55 -3.69 -16.17 -19.03
CA ILE A 55 -2.83 -15.09 -18.56
C ILE A 55 -2.57 -14.08 -19.68
N VAL A 56 -2.96 -12.83 -19.46
CA VAL A 56 -2.54 -11.68 -20.27
C VAL A 56 -1.50 -10.90 -19.48
N VAL A 57 -0.40 -10.53 -20.12
CA VAL A 57 0.69 -9.81 -19.48
C VAL A 57 0.88 -8.45 -20.13
N GLU A 58 1.08 -7.42 -19.31
CA GLU A 58 1.37 -6.07 -19.76
C GLU A 58 2.49 -5.47 -18.89
N ASP A 59 3.58 -5.05 -19.54
CA ASP A 59 4.66 -4.31 -18.89
C ASP A 59 4.25 -2.85 -18.72
N PHE A 60 3.47 -2.57 -17.67
CA PHE A 60 2.89 -1.24 -17.43
C PHE A 60 3.96 -0.18 -17.14
N ARG A 61 4.96 -0.52 -16.31
CA ARG A 61 6.15 0.28 -16.03
C ARG A 61 7.37 -0.62 -15.79
N GLN A 62 8.57 -0.06 -15.96
CA GLN A 62 9.82 -0.71 -15.58
C GLN A 62 10.66 0.24 -14.73
N MET A 63 10.26 0.41 -13.46
CA MET A 63 10.91 1.35 -12.54
C MET A 63 11.31 0.65 -11.23
N PRO A 64 12.39 1.10 -10.56
CA PRO A 64 12.62 0.75 -9.16
C PRO A 64 11.43 1.22 -8.31
N GLY A 65 11.01 0.43 -7.33
CA GLY A 65 9.85 0.78 -6.47
C GLY A 65 10.03 2.12 -5.76
N ALA A 66 11.25 2.46 -5.37
CA ALA A 66 11.62 3.74 -4.77
C ALA A 66 11.47 4.97 -5.70
N SER A 67 11.27 4.75 -7.01
CA SER A 67 11.10 5.80 -8.01
C SER A 67 9.66 5.95 -8.51
N LEU A 68 8.73 5.10 -8.05
CA LEU A 68 7.32 5.22 -8.37
C LEU A 68 6.73 6.50 -7.76
N THR A 69 5.86 7.17 -8.51
CA THR A 69 5.19 8.39 -8.07
C THR A 69 3.71 8.16 -7.82
N ILE A 70 3.05 9.06 -7.09
CA ILE A 70 1.58 9.05 -6.92
C ILE A 70 0.88 9.08 -8.29
N ASN A 71 1.41 9.81 -9.27
CA ASN A 71 0.86 9.85 -10.63
C ASN A 71 0.93 8.50 -11.34
N ASP A 72 1.99 7.72 -11.13
CA ASP A 72 2.08 6.36 -11.68
C ASP A 72 0.97 5.47 -11.12
N ILE A 73 0.65 5.64 -9.82
CA ILE A 73 -0.41 4.88 -9.17
C ILE A 73 -1.80 5.33 -9.63
N VAL A 74 -2.02 6.63 -9.84
CA VAL A 74 -3.28 7.12 -10.44
C VAL A 74 -3.50 6.52 -11.84
N SER A 75 -2.45 6.47 -12.67
CA SER A 75 -2.49 5.83 -13.99
C SER A 75 -2.72 4.32 -13.87
N LEU A 76 -2.11 3.65 -12.89
CA LEU A 76 -2.35 2.24 -12.61
C LEU A 76 -3.83 2.00 -12.30
N VAL A 77 -4.44 2.80 -11.43
CA VAL A 77 -5.87 2.66 -11.10
C VAL A 77 -6.77 2.88 -12.33
N GLN A 78 -6.41 3.80 -13.23
CA GLN A 78 -7.11 3.95 -14.51
C GLN A 78 -7.06 2.67 -15.35
N ARG A 79 -5.87 2.05 -15.46
CA ARG A 79 -5.70 0.79 -16.18
C ARG A 79 -6.45 -0.38 -15.53
N LEU A 80 -6.47 -0.44 -14.20
CA LEU A 80 -7.23 -1.44 -13.44
C LEU A 80 -8.74 -1.30 -13.67
N ALA A 81 -9.26 -0.06 -13.70
CA ALA A 81 -10.67 0.19 -14.01
C ALA A 81 -11.01 -0.22 -15.46
N GLN A 82 -10.10 0.01 -16.40
CA GLN A 82 -10.26 -0.48 -17.78
C GLN A 82 -10.25 -2.01 -17.82
N ALA A 83 -9.37 -2.68 -17.08
CA ALA A 83 -9.33 -4.15 -17.02
C ALA A 83 -10.64 -4.74 -16.47
N ASP A 84 -11.24 -4.09 -15.47
CA ASP A 84 -12.55 -4.47 -14.94
C ASP A 84 -13.64 -4.37 -16.02
N HIS A 85 -13.67 -3.27 -16.81
CA HIS A 85 -14.59 -3.11 -17.95
C HIS A 85 -14.34 -4.12 -19.09
N GLU A 86 -13.08 -4.52 -19.30
CA GLU A 86 -12.68 -5.55 -20.28
C GLU A 86 -13.08 -6.97 -19.83
N GLY A 87 -13.62 -7.13 -18.61
CA GLY A 87 -14.11 -8.41 -18.10
C GLY A 87 -13.00 -9.32 -17.57
N PHE A 88 -11.86 -8.76 -17.17
CA PHE A 88 -10.83 -9.55 -16.47
C PHE A 88 -11.40 -10.07 -15.14
N HIS A 89 -11.14 -11.35 -14.84
CA HIS A 89 -11.63 -11.99 -13.63
C HIS A 89 -10.91 -11.50 -12.38
N GLY A 90 -9.67 -11.06 -12.54
CA GLY A 90 -8.81 -10.45 -11.53
C GLY A 90 -7.56 -9.85 -12.17
N VAL A 91 -6.81 -9.10 -11.38
CA VAL A 91 -5.53 -8.50 -11.77
C VAL A 91 -4.47 -8.80 -10.72
N VAL A 92 -3.29 -9.23 -11.17
CA VAL A 92 -2.08 -9.30 -10.35
C VAL A 92 -1.13 -8.19 -10.75
N VAL A 93 -0.64 -7.43 -9.78
CA VAL A 93 0.36 -6.38 -10.00
C VAL A 93 1.68 -6.79 -9.36
N THR A 94 2.73 -6.91 -10.17
CA THR A 94 4.07 -7.22 -9.67
C THR A 94 4.90 -5.94 -9.48
N GLN A 95 5.56 -5.81 -8.33
CA GLN A 95 6.34 -4.63 -7.97
C GLN A 95 7.56 -5.00 -7.10
N GLY A 96 8.58 -4.14 -7.09
CA GLY A 96 9.63 -4.13 -6.06
C GLY A 96 9.07 -3.84 -4.67
N THR A 97 9.59 -4.49 -3.65
CA THR A 97 8.93 -4.56 -2.34
C THR A 97 9.05 -3.29 -1.48
N ASP A 98 9.93 -2.34 -1.81
CA ASP A 98 10.24 -1.20 -0.94
C ASP A 98 9.06 -0.27 -0.65
N THR A 99 8.21 -0.03 -1.65
CA THR A 99 7.04 0.86 -1.57
C THR A 99 5.73 0.11 -1.87
N LEU A 100 5.75 -1.23 -1.76
CA LEU A 100 4.62 -2.07 -2.15
C LEU A 100 3.41 -1.82 -1.24
N GLU A 101 3.63 -1.67 0.07
CA GLU A 101 2.55 -1.37 1.02
C GLU A 101 1.85 -0.03 0.72
N GLU A 102 2.62 0.97 0.28
CA GLU A 102 2.15 2.31 -0.05
C GLU A 102 1.38 2.31 -1.36
N THR A 103 1.94 1.66 -2.39
CA THR A 103 1.31 1.56 -3.70
C THR A 103 0.01 0.76 -3.65
N ALA A 104 0.01 -0.38 -2.94
CA ALA A 104 -1.19 -1.18 -2.74
C ALA A 104 -2.26 -0.39 -1.98
N TYR A 105 -1.87 0.34 -0.92
CA TYR A 105 -2.84 1.15 -0.16
C TYR A 105 -3.39 2.33 -0.96
N LEU A 106 -2.55 3.06 -1.70
CA LEU A 106 -3.04 4.16 -2.55
C LEU A 106 -3.95 3.64 -3.67
N THR A 107 -3.70 2.44 -4.19
CA THR A 107 -4.59 1.76 -5.13
C THR A 107 -5.92 1.39 -4.45
N ASP A 108 -5.88 0.87 -3.21
CA ASP A 108 -7.06 0.56 -2.39
C ASP A 108 -7.94 1.79 -2.15
N LEU A 109 -7.32 2.96 -1.96
CA LEU A 109 -8.06 4.21 -1.78
C LEU A 109 -8.84 4.60 -3.03
N TYR A 110 -8.32 4.37 -4.22
CA TYR A 110 -8.87 4.91 -5.47
C TYR A 110 -9.63 3.93 -6.34
N TYR A 111 -9.36 2.62 -6.22
CA TYR A 111 -9.96 1.61 -7.06
C TYR A 111 -11.43 1.36 -6.66
N GLN A 112 -12.32 1.37 -7.65
CA GLN A 112 -13.77 1.22 -7.45
C GLN A 112 -14.35 0.06 -8.27
N GLY A 113 -13.48 -0.74 -8.91
CA GLY A 113 -13.91 -1.87 -9.74
C GLY A 113 -14.25 -3.11 -8.94
N SER A 114 -14.80 -4.10 -9.64
CA SER A 114 -15.29 -5.35 -9.03
C SER A 114 -14.29 -6.51 -9.10
N ALA A 115 -13.34 -6.45 -10.04
CA ALA A 115 -12.28 -7.42 -10.19
C ALA A 115 -11.32 -7.36 -8.99
N PRO A 116 -10.96 -8.50 -8.37
CA PRO A 116 -9.92 -8.53 -7.35
C PRO A 116 -8.60 -8.00 -7.91
N VAL A 117 -7.91 -7.17 -7.11
CA VAL A 117 -6.57 -6.66 -7.41
C VAL A 117 -5.62 -7.14 -6.33
N VAL A 118 -4.60 -7.90 -6.75
CA VAL A 118 -3.61 -8.50 -5.85
C VAL A 118 -2.22 -8.00 -6.20
N PHE A 119 -1.58 -7.30 -5.27
CA PHE A 119 -0.18 -6.89 -5.39
C PHE A 119 0.74 -8.00 -4.88
N THR A 120 1.88 -8.16 -5.54
CA THR A 120 2.91 -9.09 -5.12
C THR A 120 4.31 -8.62 -5.54
N GLY A 121 5.33 -9.31 -5.05
CA GLY A 121 6.72 -9.01 -5.32
C GLY A 121 7.62 -10.16 -4.92
N ALA A 122 8.92 -9.89 -4.85
CA ALA A 122 9.92 -10.84 -4.39
C ALA A 122 10.95 -10.14 -3.50
N MET A 123 11.33 -10.79 -2.41
CA MET A 123 12.41 -10.34 -1.53
C MET A 123 13.77 -10.79 -2.03
N ARG A 124 13.82 -11.89 -2.79
CA ARG A 124 15.02 -12.41 -3.45
C ARG A 124 14.92 -12.20 -4.97
N THR A 125 16.08 -12.04 -5.59
CA THR A 125 16.18 -11.89 -7.05
C THR A 125 15.83 -13.21 -7.75
N ALA A 126 15.43 -13.14 -9.02
CA ALA A 126 15.06 -14.33 -9.80
C ALA A 126 16.23 -15.33 -9.99
N ALA A 127 17.48 -14.88 -9.84
CA ALA A 127 18.67 -15.74 -9.93
C ALA A 127 19.02 -16.47 -8.63
N ALA A 128 18.37 -16.14 -7.50
CA ALA A 128 18.68 -16.76 -6.22
C ALA A 128 18.15 -18.20 -6.13
N ALA A 129 18.91 -19.11 -5.52
CA ALA A 129 18.50 -20.51 -5.34
C ALA A 129 17.17 -20.68 -4.58
N GLY A 130 16.83 -19.72 -3.72
CA GLY A 130 15.57 -19.69 -2.99
C GLY A 130 14.68 -18.52 -3.42
N ALA A 131 14.68 -18.14 -4.69
CA ALA A 131 13.82 -17.06 -5.21
C ALA A 131 12.34 -17.30 -4.85
N ASP A 132 11.71 -16.30 -4.25
CA ASP A 132 10.33 -16.35 -3.77
C ASP A 132 9.31 -15.83 -4.80
N GLY A 133 9.79 -15.11 -5.82
CA GLY A 133 8.95 -14.53 -6.88
C GLY A 133 7.98 -15.51 -7.56
N PRO A 134 8.45 -16.70 -8.02
CA PRO A 134 7.56 -17.67 -8.67
C PRO A 134 6.40 -18.14 -7.78
N ALA A 135 6.69 -18.46 -6.51
CA ALA A 135 5.68 -18.91 -5.55
C ALA A 135 4.69 -17.78 -5.24
N ASN A 136 5.20 -16.57 -4.96
CA ASN A 136 4.37 -15.40 -4.69
C ASN A 136 3.44 -15.06 -5.87
N LEU A 137 3.94 -15.13 -7.12
CA LEU A 137 3.15 -14.88 -8.32
C LEU A 137 2.05 -15.92 -8.51
N LEU A 138 2.34 -17.21 -8.29
CA LEU A 138 1.34 -18.27 -8.38
C LEU A 138 0.23 -18.11 -7.33
N ALA A 139 0.61 -17.91 -6.07
CA ALA A 139 -0.33 -17.68 -4.97
C ALA A 139 -1.21 -16.44 -5.21
N SER A 140 -0.62 -15.38 -5.76
CA SER A 140 -1.34 -14.15 -6.13
C SER A 140 -2.34 -14.38 -7.25
N ALA A 141 -1.99 -15.17 -8.26
CA ALA A 141 -2.89 -15.51 -9.36
C ALA A 141 -4.06 -16.36 -8.88
N GLN A 142 -3.80 -17.38 -8.05
CA GLN A 142 -4.83 -18.20 -7.42
C GLN A 142 -5.78 -17.34 -6.58
N THR A 143 -5.23 -16.40 -5.80
CA THR A 143 -6.00 -15.43 -5.00
C THR A 143 -6.85 -14.53 -5.89
N ALA A 144 -6.28 -13.93 -6.94
CA ALA A 144 -6.95 -12.96 -7.79
C ALA A 144 -8.17 -13.53 -8.55
N VAL A 145 -8.22 -14.85 -8.79
CA VAL A 145 -9.36 -15.50 -9.44
C VAL A 145 -10.37 -16.12 -8.46
N ALA A 146 -10.08 -16.09 -7.16
CA ALA A 146 -10.97 -16.65 -6.15
C ALA A 146 -12.20 -15.75 -5.93
N SER A 147 -13.39 -16.36 -5.88
CA SER A 147 -14.63 -15.61 -5.70
C SER A 147 -14.75 -14.97 -4.31
N GLU A 148 -14.16 -15.59 -3.29
CA GLU A 148 -14.21 -15.16 -1.89
C GLU A 148 -13.46 -13.85 -1.61
N VAL A 149 -12.52 -13.46 -2.46
CA VAL A 149 -11.77 -12.19 -2.30
C VAL A 149 -12.46 -10.98 -2.95
N ARG A 150 -13.58 -11.18 -3.65
CA ARG A 150 -14.33 -10.08 -4.27
C ARG A 150 -14.90 -9.16 -3.19
N GLY A 151 -14.70 -7.85 -3.38
CA GLY A 151 -15.17 -6.83 -2.43
C GLY A 151 -14.32 -6.70 -1.17
N MET A 152 -13.18 -7.39 -1.06
CA MET A 152 -12.26 -7.25 0.08
C MET A 152 -11.33 -6.02 0.00
N GLY A 153 -11.46 -5.22 -1.04
CA GLY A 153 -10.50 -4.17 -1.40
C GLY A 153 -9.28 -4.75 -2.13
N VAL A 154 -8.20 -3.98 -2.17
CA VAL A 154 -6.92 -4.41 -2.73
C VAL A 154 -6.18 -5.29 -1.73
N LEU A 155 -5.61 -6.39 -2.24
CA LEU A 155 -4.87 -7.36 -1.45
C LEU A 155 -3.38 -7.33 -1.78
N VAL A 156 -2.58 -7.82 -0.85
CA VAL A 156 -1.15 -8.09 -1.02
C VAL A 156 -0.90 -9.55 -0.67
N VAL A 157 -0.24 -10.29 -1.55
CA VAL A 157 0.08 -11.71 -1.33
C VAL A 157 1.58 -11.95 -1.46
N LEU A 158 2.19 -12.41 -0.36
CA LEU A 158 3.59 -12.87 -0.29
C LEU A 158 3.70 -13.98 0.75
N SER A 159 4.60 -14.95 0.53
CA SER A 159 4.83 -16.08 1.45
C SER A 159 3.54 -16.80 1.85
N ASP A 160 2.64 -17.02 0.90
CA ASP A 160 1.31 -17.64 1.09
C ASP A 160 0.38 -16.94 2.10
N GLU A 161 0.72 -15.73 2.54
CA GLU A 161 -0.15 -14.88 3.36
C GLU A 161 -0.93 -13.89 2.49
N ILE A 162 -2.24 -13.79 2.73
CA ILE A 162 -3.13 -12.82 2.07
C ILE A 162 -3.37 -11.67 3.03
N HIS A 163 -2.95 -10.46 2.66
CA HIS A 163 -3.12 -9.27 3.49
C HIS A 163 -4.04 -8.24 2.85
N ALA A 164 -4.78 -7.52 3.70
CA ALA A 164 -5.43 -6.29 3.30
C ALA A 164 -4.38 -5.20 3.03
N ALA A 165 -4.43 -4.52 1.88
CA ALA A 165 -3.49 -3.45 1.55
C ALA A 165 -3.44 -2.36 2.64
N ARG A 166 -4.57 -2.04 3.25
CA ARG A 166 -4.65 -1.07 4.36
C ARG A 166 -3.92 -1.48 5.65
N HIS A 167 -3.69 -2.77 5.91
CA HIS A 167 -3.03 -3.22 7.14
C HIS A 167 -1.61 -3.75 6.94
N VAL A 168 -1.24 -4.17 5.72
CA VAL A 168 0.07 -4.79 5.46
C VAL A 168 1.23 -3.81 5.53
N ARG A 169 2.36 -4.23 6.09
CA ARG A 169 3.60 -3.46 6.19
C ARG A 169 4.81 -4.36 5.96
N LYS A 170 5.86 -3.84 5.34
CA LYS A 170 7.18 -4.44 5.22
C LYS A 170 7.93 -4.21 6.53
N MET A 171 7.99 -5.26 7.33
CA MET A 171 8.57 -5.28 8.68
C MET A 171 10.04 -5.75 8.69
N HIS A 172 10.55 -6.26 7.56
CA HIS A 172 11.93 -6.73 7.46
C HIS A 172 12.58 -6.32 6.14
N THR A 173 13.88 -6.04 6.17
CA THR A 173 14.63 -5.56 5.00
C THR A 173 15.00 -6.68 4.04
N THR A 174 15.19 -7.91 4.53
CA THR A 174 15.71 -9.04 3.72
C THR A 174 14.96 -10.38 3.82
N SER A 175 14.00 -10.53 4.75
CA SER A 175 13.32 -11.81 4.99
C SER A 175 12.30 -12.06 3.89
N THR A 176 12.08 -13.30 3.47
CA THR A 176 10.98 -13.61 2.54
C THR A 176 9.61 -13.40 3.21
N GLY A 177 9.51 -13.65 4.51
CA GLY A 177 8.37 -13.26 5.35
C GLY A 177 8.47 -11.82 5.86
N ALA A 178 8.86 -10.87 4.99
CA ALA A 178 9.04 -9.48 5.39
C ALA A 178 7.73 -8.72 5.60
N PHE A 179 6.64 -9.13 4.96
CA PHE A 179 5.36 -8.45 5.06
C PHE A 179 4.52 -9.05 6.18
N ALA A 180 3.88 -8.19 6.97
CA ALA A 180 2.95 -8.59 8.02
C ALA A 180 1.83 -7.54 8.13
N SER A 181 0.73 -7.87 8.80
CA SER A 181 -0.31 -6.90 9.16
C SER A 181 -0.35 -6.75 10.69
N PRO A 182 0.49 -5.89 11.29
CA PRO A 182 0.72 -5.89 12.74
C PRO A 182 -0.55 -5.68 13.59
N GLN A 183 -1.56 -5.02 13.03
CA GLN A 183 -2.81 -4.68 13.70
C GLN A 183 -3.81 -5.85 13.71
N THR A 184 -3.87 -6.64 12.64
CA THR A 184 -4.97 -7.58 12.41
C THR A 184 -4.54 -9.00 12.07
N GLY A 185 -3.25 -9.21 11.77
CA GLY A 185 -2.80 -10.40 11.04
C GLY A 185 -3.27 -10.41 9.58
N PRO A 186 -2.81 -11.40 8.79
CA PRO A 186 -3.31 -11.63 7.44
C PRO A 186 -4.81 -11.93 7.46
N VAL A 187 -5.50 -11.61 6.37
CA VAL A 187 -6.94 -11.87 6.21
C VAL A 187 -7.22 -13.28 5.70
N GLY A 188 -6.19 -13.99 5.25
CA GLY A 188 -6.29 -15.36 4.78
C GLY A 188 -4.91 -15.93 4.44
N TYR A 189 -4.92 -17.16 3.97
CA TYR A 189 -3.72 -17.89 3.54
C TYR A 189 -4.00 -18.62 2.24
N VAL A 190 -2.95 -18.90 1.46
CA VAL A 190 -3.01 -19.81 0.33
C VAL A 190 -2.50 -21.18 0.80
N GLU A 191 -3.39 -22.17 0.88
CA GLU A 191 -3.05 -23.51 1.37
C GLU A 191 -3.28 -24.53 0.25
N GLU A 192 -2.23 -25.27 -0.10
CA GLU A 192 -2.26 -26.24 -1.20
C GLU A 192 -2.78 -25.63 -2.53
N GLY A 193 -2.45 -24.35 -2.77
CA GLY A 193 -2.88 -23.60 -3.95
C GLY A 193 -4.32 -23.05 -3.88
N ASN A 194 -4.98 -23.16 -2.74
CA ASN A 194 -6.33 -22.66 -2.51
C ASN A 194 -6.31 -21.46 -1.56
N PRO A 195 -6.79 -20.29 -1.98
CA PRO A 195 -7.03 -19.18 -1.08
C PRO A 195 -8.09 -19.54 -0.04
N HIS A 196 -7.82 -19.17 1.22
CA HIS A 196 -8.75 -19.32 2.34
C HIS A 196 -8.82 -18.00 3.12
N VAL A 197 -9.88 -17.23 2.86
CA VAL A 197 -10.22 -16.03 3.63
C VAL A 197 -10.75 -16.42 5.03
N ARG A 198 -10.10 -15.89 6.08
CA ARG A 198 -10.43 -16.15 7.50
C ARG A 198 -10.89 -14.90 8.23
N GLY A 199 -10.55 -13.71 7.73
CA GLY A 199 -10.91 -12.42 8.32
C GLY A 199 -11.96 -11.67 7.49
N ILE A 200 -13.00 -11.16 8.13
CA ILE A 200 -13.95 -10.23 7.50
C ILE A 200 -13.42 -8.81 7.68
N LEU A 201 -13.20 -8.13 6.56
CA LEU A 201 -12.85 -6.72 6.56
C LEU A 201 -14.13 -5.89 6.39
N ALA A 202 -14.33 -4.89 7.26
CA ALA A 202 -15.32 -3.87 7.00
C ALA A 202 -14.96 -3.17 5.67
N PRO A 203 -15.92 -3.01 4.73
CA PRO A 203 -15.68 -2.27 3.51
C PRO A 203 -15.49 -0.80 3.85
N VAL A 204 -14.52 -0.18 3.19
CA VAL A 204 -14.23 1.23 3.34
C VAL A 204 -14.55 1.93 2.02
N PRO A 205 -15.36 3.00 2.00
CA PRO A 205 -15.69 3.69 0.77
C PRO A 205 -14.42 4.14 0.03
N PRO A 206 -14.34 4.05 -1.30
CA PRO A 206 -13.21 4.61 -2.03
C PRO A 206 -13.20 6.14 -1.95
N VAL A 207 -12.02 6.73 -2.08
CA VAL A 207 -11.83 8.18 -2.26
C VAL A 207 -11.95 8.49 -3.75
N PRO A 208 -12.62 9.59 -4.15
CA PRO A 208 -12.60 10.04 -5.53
C PRO A 208 -11.17 10.20 -6.05
N ARG A 209 -10.92 9.73 -7.26
CA ARG A 209 -9.62 9.93 -7.91
C ARG A 209 -9.35 11.41 -8.15
N PRO A 210 -8.09 11.86 -8.04
CA PRO A 210 -7.74 13.25 -8.29
C PRO A 210 -8.00 13.63 -9.75
N SER A 211 -8.60 14.80 -9.99
CA SER A 211 -8.81 15.39 -11.32
C SER A 211 -7.90 16.58 -11.61
N SER A 212 -7.10 17.00 -10.62
CA SER A 212 -6.25 18.19 -10.65
C SER A 212 -4.85 17.88 -10.11
N GLN A 213 -4.04 18.93 -9.93
CA GLN A 213 -2.74 18.83 -9.30
C GLN A 213 -2.82 18.14 -7.93
N LEU A 214 -1.87 17.24 -7.69
CA LEU A 214 -1.75 16.52 -6.42
C LEU A 214 -1.26 17.47 -5.31
N PRO A 215 -1.88 17.41 -4.11
CA PRO A 215 -1.46 18.21 -2.96
C PRO A 215 -0.08 17.78 -2.46
N ARG A 216 0.67 18.75 -1.95
CA ARG A 216 1.96 18.53 -1.31
C ARG A 216 1.75 18.19 0.15
N VAL A 217 1.83 16.90 0.46
CA VAL A 217 1.76 16.40 1.84
C VAL A 217 3.10 15.83 2.22
N GLU A 218 3.67 16.23 3.36
CA GLU A 218 4.94 15.68 3.86
C GLU A 218 4.79 14.91 5.18
N LEU A 219 5.83 14.16 5.55
CA LEU A 219 5.91 13.38 6.79
C LEU A 219 7.13 13.83 7.60
N VAL A 220 6.91 14.26 8.85
CA VAL A 220 7.98 14.59 9.80
C VAL A 220 7.96 13.60 10.96
N THR A 221 9.11 12.98 11.24
CA THR A 221 9.23 11.98 12.31
C THR A 221 9.82 12.59 13.56
N ALA A 222 9.13 12.44 14.70
CA ALA A 222 9.66 12.81 16.00
C ALA A 222 10.79 11.85 16.40
N THR A 223 11.93 12.41 16.79
CA THR A 223 13.11 11.68 17.27
C THR A 223 13.61 12.27 18.59
N LEU A 224 14.28 11.43 19.39
CA LEU A 224 14.77 11.85 20.70
C LEU A 224 15.69 13.06 20.55
N GLY A 225 15.35 14.15 21.25
CA GLY A 225 16.13 15.39 21.21
C GLY A 225 15.88 16.29 20.00
N SER A 226 14.92 15.97 19.12
CA SER A 226 14.56 16.86 18.01
C SER A 226 13.85 18.12 18.52
N ASP A 227 14.32 19.28 18.10
CA ASP A 227 13.87 20.61 18.53
C ASP A 227 12.72 21.18 17.70
N GLY A 228 12.37 20.52 16.59
CA GLY A 228 11.29 20.91 15.70
C GLY A 228 11.72 21.78 14.53
N LEU A 229 13.03 21.94 14.27
CA LEU A 229 13.55 22.75 13.15
C LEU A 229 12.90 22.41 11.79
N LEU A 230 12.59 21.14 11.55
CA LEU A 230 11.98 20.69 10.28
C LEU A 230 10.54 21.20 10.08
N LEU A 231 9.89 21.73 11.12
CA LEU A 231 8.54 22.29 11.06
C LEU A 231 8.54 23.76 10.60
N ASP A 232 9.68 24.44 10.65
CA ASP A 232 9.75 25.89 10.42
C ASP A 232 9.49 26.24 8.94
N GLY A 233 8.52 27.14 8.72
CA GLY A 233 8.21 27.68 7.40
C GLY A 233 7.58 26.66 6.44
N LEU A 234 6.84 25.69 6.98
CA LEU A 234 6.06 24.73 6.20
C LEU A 234 4.67 25.26 5.81
N GLU A 235 4.16 26.29 6.50
CA GLU A 235 2.79 26.83 6.43
C GLU A 235 2.37 27.20 5.00
N ASP A 236 3.30 27.72 4.19
CA ASP A 236 3.04 28.18 2.82
C ASP A 236 3.63 27.24 1.75
N LYS A 237 4.14 26.07 2.16
CA LYS A 237 4.81 25.11 1.25
C LYS A 237 4.04 23.82 1.06
N LEU A 238 3.22 23.46 2.04
CA LEU A 238 2.50 22.19 2.11
C LEU A 238 0.99 22.43 2.19
N ASP A 239 0.25 21.50 1.61
CA ASP A 239 -1.22 21.44 1.71
C ASP A 239 -1.67 20.59 2.89
N GLY A 240 -0.76 19.78 3.46
CA GLY A 240 -0.99 18.96 4.64
C GLY A 240 0.29 18.38 5.20
N LEU A 241 0.25 17.94 6.44
CA LEU A 241 1.41 17.39 7.15
C LEU A 241 1.01 16.17 7.97
N VAL A 242 1.87 15.15 7.97
CA VAL A 242 1.77 14.02 8.89
C VAL A 242 2.94 14.05 9.87
N ILE A 243 2.66 13.81 11.14
CA ILE A 243 3.66 13.66 12.20
C ILE A 243 3.72 12.18 12.59
N ALA A 244 4.90 11.56 12.46
CA ALA A 244 5.20 10.26 13.07
C ALA A 244 5.69 10.49 14.51
N ALA A 245 4.74 10.53 15.44
CA ALA A 245 4.92 10.80 16.85
C ALA A 245 5.42 9.59 17.65
N PHE A 246 5.86 9.84 18.89
CA PHE A 246 6.23 8.78 19.83
C PHE A 246 5.00 8.04 20.35
N GLY A 247 5.17 6.74 20.62
CA GLY A 247 4.20 5.94 21.39
C GLY A 247 2.77 6.11 20.90
N VAL A 248 1.90 6.58 21.78
CA VAL A 248 0.46 6.74 21.53
C VAL A 248 0.06 8.12 21.00
N GLY A 249 1.02 8.94 20.57
CA GLY A 249 0.78 10.26 19.98
C GLY A 249 1.43 11.42 20.71
N HIS A 250 2.70 11.27 21.09
CA HIS A 250 3.42 12.31 21.83
C HIS A 250 4.53 12.95 20.99
N VAL A 251 4.75 14.25 21.20
CA VAL A 251 5.87 15.02 20.64
C VAL A 251 6.58 15.81 21.76
N PRO A 252 7.80 16.31 21.55
CA PRO A 252 8.42 17.22 22.50
C PRO A 252 7.58 18.49 22.67
N GLU A 253 7.52 19.02 23.90
CA GLU A 253 6.75 20.25 24.20
C GLU A 253 7.15 21.43 23.30
N SER A 254 8.43 21.53 22.92
CA SER A 254 8.95 22.56 22.01
C SER A 254 8.30 22.58 20.61
N TRP A 255 7.60 21.51 20.22
CA TRP A 255 6.90 21.43 18.93
C TRP A 255 5.49 22.02 19.00
N CYS A 256 4.88 22.13 20.19
CA CYS A 256 3.44 22.38 20.33
C CYS A 256 2.99 23.67 19.64
N ALA A 257 3.69 24.79 19.88
CA ALA A 257 3.34 26.07 19.28
C ALA A 257 3.47 26.07 17.75
N ARG A 258 4.47 25.36 17.21
CA ARG A 258 4.67 25.22 15.75
C ARG A 258 3.57 24.37 15.13
N LEU A 259 3.24 23.25 15.76
CA LEU A 259 2.19 22.35 15.28
C LEU A 259 0.80 22.99 15.34
N GLU A 260 0.53 23.80 16.36
CA GLU A 260 -0.71 24.59 16.45
C GLU A 260 -0.80 25.61 15.32
N ALA A 261 0.26 26.40 15.09
CA ALA A 261 0.33 27.34 13.98
C ALA A 261 0.13 26.66 12.61
N LEU A 262 0.72 25.47 12.40
CA LEU A 262 0.51 24.68 11.20
C LEU A 262 -0.92 24.16 11.09
N ALA A 263 -1.52 23.70 12.20
CA ALA A 263 -2.89 23.18 12.24
C ALA A 263 -3.96 24.26 11.99
N ASP A 264 -3.64 25.53 12.24
CA ASP A 264 -4.49 26.67 11.87
C ASP A 264 -4.47 26.96 10.36
N ARG A 265 -3.44 26.50 9.65
CA ARG A 265 -3.24 26.75 8.21
C ARG A 265 -3.61 25.57 7.32
N MET A 266 -3.32 24.35 7.77
CA MET A 266 -3.52 23.12 7.01
C MET A 266 -3.91 21.94 7.92
N PRO A 267 -4.46 20.84 7.38
CA PRO A 267 -4.63 19.62 8.16
C PRO A 267 -3.27 19.03 8.58
N VAL A 268 -3.08 18.89 9.89
CA VAL A 268 -1.93 18.20 10.48
C VAL A 268 -2.42 16.91 11.12
N VAL A 269 -1.93 15.77 10.63
CA VAL A 269 -2.33 14.43 11.10
C VAL A 269 -1.26 13.87 12.03
N LEU A 270 -1.68 13.44 13.20
CA LEU A 270 -0.85 12.80 14.22
C LEU A 270 -0.96 11.28 14.07
N ALA A 271 0.14 10.63 13.67
CA ALA A 271 0.27 9.18 13.53
C ALA A 271 1.40 8.65 14.44
N SER A 272 1.42 7.35 14.74
CA SER A 272 2.46 6.77 15.60
C SER A 272 3.59 6.19 14.76
N ARG A 273 4.85 6.53 15.07
CA ARG A 273 6.03 5.94 14.43
C ARG A 273 6.24 4.46 14.77
N ILE A 274 5.51 3.92 15.75
CA ILE A 274 5.57 2.50 16.12
C ILE A 274 4.96 1.63 15.01
N GLY A 275 3.94 2.17 14.33
CA GLY A 275 3.24 1.54 13.22
C GLY A 275 2.48 0.25 13.57
N ALA A 276 2.22 0.04 14.86
CA ALA A 276 1.28 -0.93 15.40
C ALA A 276 0.55 -0.30 16.60
N GLY A 277 -0.77 -0.43 16.62
CA GLY A 277 -1.64 0.19 17.64
C GLY A 277 -2.12 1.61 17.26
N PRO A 278 -3.17 2.10 17.93
CA PRO A 278 -3.76 3.39 17.62
C PRO A 278 -3.06 4.57 18.31
N ILE A 279 -3.27 5.76 17.76
CA ILE A 279 -3.17 7.01 18.53
C ILE A 279 -4.35 7.08 19.51
N LEU A 280 -4.05 7.36 20.77
CA LEU A 280 -5.09 7.54 21.79
C LEU A 280 -5.72 8.94 21.69
N ASN A 281 -6.79 9.17 22.44
CA ASN A 281 -7.57 10.42 22.33
C ASN A 281 -7.62 11.27 23.61
N SER A 282 -7.43 10.67 24.78
CA SER A 282 -7.78 11.31 26.05
C SER A 282 -7.09 10.67 27.27
N THR A 283 -5.90 10.08 27.11
CA THR A 283 -5.21 9.34 28.18
C THR A 283 -4.23 10.23 28.93
N TYR A 284 -3.42 11.00 28.21
CA TYR A 284 -2.42 11.91 28.76
C TYR A 284 -2.79 13.36 28.50
N ALA A 285 -2.39 14.27 29.40
CA ALA A 285 -2.77 15.68 29.37
C ALA A 285 -1.59 16.63 29.65
N PHE A 286 -0.36 16.21 29.33
CA PHE A 286 0.81 17.08 29.39
C PHE A 286 1.03 17.81 28.04
N PRO A 287 1.77 18.93 28.00
CA PRO A 287 2.08 19.61 26.73
C PRO A 287 2.76 18.68 25.72
N GLY A 288 2.19 18.56 24.52
CA GLY A 288 2.68 17.65 23.47
C GLY A 288 2.15 16.21 23.58
N SER A 289 1.24 15.93 24.51
CA SER A 289 0.45 14.69 24.53
C SER A 289 -0.61 14.66 23.43
N GLU A 290 -1.18 13.49 23.19
CA GLU A 290 -2.23 13.29 22.18
C GLU A 290 -3.46 14.15 22.45
N SER A 291 -3.85 14.32 23.72
CA SER A 291 -5.01 15.15 24.08
C SER A 291 -4.72 16.64 23.88
N ASP A 292 -3.53 17.10 24.27
CA ASP A 292 -3.08 18.49 24.07
C ASP A 292 -3.03 18.83 22.57
N LEU A 293 -2.36 18.01 21.77
CA LEU A 293 -2.24 18.24 20.32
C LEU A 293 -3.59 18.22 19.61
N ARG A 294 -4.51 17.35 20.01
CA ARG A 294 -5.89 17.35 19.47
C ARG A 294 -6.65 18.61 19.83
N SER A 295 -6.47 19.12 21.06
CA SER A 295 -7.07 20.39 21.48
C SER A 295 -6.53 21.58 20.68
N ARG A 296 -5.27 21.48 20.21
CA ARG A 296 -4.62 22.40 19.26
C ARG A 296 -5.00 22.15 17.79
N GLY A 297 -5.95 21.25 17.54
CA GLY A 297 -6.50 21.03 16.21
C GLY A 297 -5.84 19.93 15.37
N LEU A 298 -4.89 19.16 15.90
CA LEU A 298 -4.34 18.03 15.16
C LEU A 298 -5.37 16.91 15.01
N ILE A 299 -5.30 16.19 13.90
CA ILE A 299 -6.19 15.08 13.57
C ILE A 299 -5.49 13.76 13.90
N GLY A 300 -6.03 12.95 14.80
CA GLY A 300 -5.47 11.61 15.06
C GLY A 300 -5.66 10.66 13.89
N ALA A 301 -4.62 9.90 13.53
CA ALA A 301 -4.62 8.95 12.40
C ALA A 301 -5.34 7.61 12.69
N GLY A 302 -5.84 7.41 13.91
CA GLY A 302 -6.37 6.11 14.35
C GLY A 302 -5.26 5.06 14.38
N THR A 303 -5.47 3.93 13.70
CA THR A 303 -4.55 2.77 13.61
C THR A 303 -3.61 2.83 12.41
N LEU A 304 -3.80 3.79 11.49
CA LEU A 304 -2.95 3.94 10.31
C LEU A 304 -1.53 4.34 10.70
N ASP A 305 -0.56 3.67 10.09
CA ASP A 305 0.83 4.06 10.19
C ASP A 305 1.09 5.40 9.45
N PRO A 306 2.21 6.07 9.71
CA PRO A 306 2.46 7.40 9.17
C PRO A 306 2.56 7.45 7.64
N TYR A 307 3.02 6.38 6.98
CA TYR A 307 3.15 6.34 5.53
C TYR A 307 1.77 6.27 4.88
N LYS A 308 0.91 5.39 5.37
CA LYS A 308 -0.48 5.31 4.89
C LYS A 308 -1.31 6.52 5.29
N ALA A 309 -1.08 7.09 6.47
CA ALA A 309 -1.74 8.33 6.86
C ALA A 309 -1.42 9.48 5.90
N ARG A 310 -0.16 9.58 5.42
CA ARG A 310 0.25 10.57 4.41
C ARG A 310 -0.51 10.38 3.10
N LEU A 311 -0.62 9.14 2.62
CA LEU A 311 -1.34 8.83 1.38
C LEU A 311 -2.83 9.11 1.47
N LEU A 312 -3.47 8.75 2.59
CA LEU A 312 -4.88 9.06 2.82
C LEU A 312 -5.13 10.57 2.90
N LEU A 313 -4.28 11.31 3.62
CA LEU A 313 -4.40 12.77 3.70
C LEU A 313 -4.27 13.41 2.31
N GLY A 314 -3.27 12.98 1.53
CA GLY A 314 -3.09 13.43 0.15
C GLY A 314 -4.30 13.12 -0.74
N ALA A 315 -4.84 11.91 -0.66
CA ALA A 315 -6.01 11.52 -1.44
C ALA A 315 -7.26 12.36 -1.09
N LEU A 316 -7.51 12.60 0.20
CA LEU A 316 -8.66 13.38 0.65
C LEU A 316 -8.54 14.87 0.27
N LEU A 317 -7.35 15.45 0.41
CA LEU A 317 -7.06 16.81 -0.04
C LEU A 317 -7.23 16.94 -1.56
N ALA A 318 -6.76 15.96 -2.33
CA ALA A 318 -6.91 15.96 -3.79
C ALA A 318 -8.39 15.82 -4.22
N ALA A 319 -9.21 15.19 -3.38
CA ALA A 319 -10.66 15.11 -3.56
C ALA A 319 -11.41 16.37 -3.09
N GLY A 320 -10.71 17.41 -2.61
CA GLY A 320 -11.31 18.65 -2.11
C GLY A 320 -12.03 18.51 -0.77
N SER A 321 -11.70 17.49 0.02
CA SER A 321 -12.34 17.25 1.32
C SER A 321 -12.03 18.37 2.30
N SER A 322 -13.05 18.85 3.03
CA SER A 322 -12.89 19.78 4.14
C SER A 322 -12.13 19.13 5.30
N ARG A 323 -11.57 19.95 6.20
CA ARG A 323 -10.92 19.47 7.43
C ARG A 323 -11.82 18.55 8.26
N SER A 324 -13.12 18.82 8.29
CA SER A 324 -14.10 18.00 9.03
C SER A 324 -14.29 16.61 8.41
N GLU A 325 -14.35 16.54 7.08
CA GLU A 325 -14.43 15.29 6.31
C GLU A 325 -13.13 14.49 6.43
N ILE A 326 -11.98 15.16 6.39
CA ILE A 326 -10.67 14.54 6.62
C ILE A 326 -10.64 13.90 8.01
N ALA A 327 -10.99 14.66 9.05
CA ALA A 327 -11.01 14.14 10.41
C ALA A 327 -12.00 12.97 10.58
N LYS A 328 -13.13 12.99 9.87
CA LYS A 328 -14.10 11.89 9.84
C LYS A 328 -13.50 10.65 9.16
N ALA A 329 -12.87 10.80 7.99
CA ALA A 329 -12.27 9.68 7.27
C ALA A 329 -11.20 8.96 8.10
N PHE A 330 -10.31 9.69 8.80
CA PHE A 330 -9.34 9.06 9.71
C PHE A 330 -9.99 8.33 10.91
N ARG A 331 -11.19 8.73 11.32
CA ARG A 331 -11.98 8.02 12.34
C ARG A 331 -12.82 6.88 11.79
N GLU A 332 -12.89 6.64 10.49
CA GLU A 332 -13.70 5.55 9.93
C GLU A 332 -12.84 4.48 9.26
N ARG A 333 -11.56 4.78 9.00
CA ARG A 333 -10.59 3.91 8.32
C ARG A 333 -9.59 3.26 9.28
N HIS A 334 -10.08 2.56 10.31
CA HIS A 334 -9.25 1.85 11.28
C HIS A 334 -9.53 0.36 11.37
#